data_AF-A0A5B7ABV0-F1
#
_entry.id   AF-A0A5B7ABV0-F1
#
_cell.length_a   1.000
_cell.length_b   1.000
_cell.length_c   1.000
_cell.angle_alpha   90.00
_cell.angle_beta   90.00
_cell.angle_gamma   90.00
#
_symmetry.space_group_name_H-M   'P 1'
#
loop_
_entity.id
_entity.type
_entity.pdbx_description
1 polymer ?
#
loop_
_entity_poly.entity_id
_entity_poly.type
_entity_poly.pdbx_seq_one_letter_code
_entity_poly.pdbx_strand_id
1 'polypeptide(L)'
;FDVTSDIRLLYCKGAPGSRLVHLDEEHTRDLVAYDGLVVPNVSVDIECSGGKRATETIPVCSFREMANYFNDMSGVSGCIPLGSFNAMFNFTGSWQIDAAATKSLAMIGYVIPLSTVNLAKLNLVLHEEIKHAVPYTWDPASLASFIENY
;
A
#
# COMPACT_ATOMS: atom_id res chain seq x y z
N PHE A 1 3.83 0.30 -4.30
CA PHE A 1 4.45 0.24 -2.97
C PHE A 1 4.49 -1.21 -2.51
N ASP A 2 5.34 -1.54 -1.55
CA ASP A 2 5.50 -2.91 -1.05
C ASP A 2 4.89 -3.02 0.34
N VAL A 3 3.85 -3.82 0.46
CA VAL A 3 3.09 -4.07 1.70
C VAL A 3 3.97 -4.64 2.82
N THR A 4 5.09 -5.29 2.48
CA THR A 4 6.06 -5.82 3.44
C THR A 4 7.11 -4.79 3.89
N SER A 5 7.24 -3.66 3.17
CA SER A 5 8.24 -2.62 3.42
C SER A 5 7.62 -1.32 3.93
N ASP A 6 7.15 -0.44 3.04
CA ASP A 6 6.59 0.88 3.40
C ASP A 6 5.74 1.38 2.21
N ILE A 7 4.90 2.38 2.46
CA ILE A 7 4.08 3.05 1.45
C ILE A 7 4.86 4.09 0.63
N ARG A 8 6.08 4.45 1.05
CA ARG A 8 6.95 5.39 0.30
C ARG A 8 7.21 4.90 -1.12
N LEU A 9 7.21 5.83 -2.08
CA LEU A 9 7.38 5.55 -3.52
C LEU A 9 8.68 4.80 -3.87
N LEU A 10 9.72 4.93 -3.03
CA LEU A 10 10.98 4.21 -3.23
C LEU A 10 10.84 2.68 -3.10
N TYR A 11 9.76 2.20 -2.47
CA TYR A 11 9.43 0.78 -2.36
C TYR A 11 8.36 0.36 -3.38
N CYS A 12 8.12 1.13 -4.44
CA CYS A 12 7.30 0.66 -5.55
C CYS A 12 8.03 -0.46 -6.32
N LYS A 13 7.35 -1.60 -6.45
CA LYS A 13 7.79 -2.75 -7.24
C LYS A 13 7.42 -2.57 -8.71
N GLY A 14 8.03 -3.38 -9.57
CA GLY A 14 7.90 -3.29 -11.02
C GLY A 14 8.90 -2.33 -11.68
N ALA A 15 9.02 -2.45 -13.01
CA ALA A 15 9.86 -1.56 -13.79
C ALA A 15 9.21 -0.17 -13.97
N PRO A 16 9.99 0.91 -14.13
CA PRO A 16 9.44 2.22 -14.47
C PRO A 16 8.55 2.15 -15.72
N GLY A 17 7.30 2.61 -15.60
CA GLY A 17 6.32 2.58 -16.70
C GLY A 17 5.56 1.26 -16.86
N SER A 18 5.90 0.21 -16.10
CA SER A 18 5.12 -1.04 -16.08
C SER A 18 3.79 -0.86 -15.33
N ARG A 19 2.78 -1.65 -15.70
CA ARG A 19 1.45 -1.64 -15.08
C ARG A 19 1.01 -3.05 -14.75
N LEU A 20 0.41 -3.22 -13.56
CA LEU A 20 -0.12 -4.51 -13.16
C LEU A 20 -1.43 -4.84 -13.88
N VAL A 21 -2.23 -3.82 -14.15
CA VAL A 21 -3.60 -3.93 -14.64
C VAL A 21 -3.80 -3.05 -15.88
N HIS A 22 -4.71 -3.49 -16.75
CA HIS A 22 -5.15 -2.71 -17.89
C HIS A 22 -5.98 -1.50 -17.43
N LEU A 23 -5.53 -0.32 -17.86
CA LEU A 23 -6.25 0.94 -17.73
C LEU A 23 -6.76 1.38 -19.10
N ASP A 24 -7.83 2.16 -19.12
CA ASP A 24 -8.30 2.82 -20.33
C ASP A 24 -7.31 3.89 -20.79
N GLU A 25 -6.62 3.64 -21.90
CA GLU A 25 -5.65 4.58 -22.48
C GLU A 25 -6.27 5.50 -23.55
N GLU A 26 -7.46 5.15 -24.07
CA GLU A 26 -8.14 5.92 -25.10
C GLU A 26 -8.89 7.10 -24.48
N HIS A 27 -9.53 6.88 -23.33
CA HIS A 27 -10.29 7.89 -22.62
C HIS A 27 -9.45 8.48 -21.49
N THR A 28 -8.91 9.67 -21.74
CA THR A 28 -8.13 10.44 -20.77
C THR A 28 -8.75 11.79 -20.46
N ARG A 29 -8.38 12.35 -19.31
CA ARG A 29 -8.80 13.68 -18.83
C ARG A 29 -7.67 14.37 -18.08
N ASP A 30 -7.82 15.68 -17.91
CA ASP A 30 -7.01 16.44 -16.96
C ASP A 30 -7.48 16.13 -15.53
N LEU A 31 -6.58 15.59 -14.72
CA LEU A 31 -6.82 15.29 -13.32
C LEU A 31 -6.38 16.49 -12.47
N VAL A 32 -7.34 17.09 -11.78
CA VAL A 32 -7.05 18.18 -10.83
C VAL A 32 -6.77 17.58 -9.46
N ALA A 33 -5.54 17.73 -8.99
CA ALA A 33 -5.09 17.33 -7.67
C ALA A 33 -5.13 18.52 -6.67
N TYR A 34 -4.57 18.31 -5.48
CA TYR A 34 -4.50 19.33 -4.44
C TYR A 34 -3.86 20.63 -4.93
N ASP A 35 -4.35 21.76 -4.44
CA ASP A 35 -3.85 23.11 -4.73
C ASP A 35 -3.90 23.51 -6.22
N GLY A 36 -4.83 22.91 -6.98
CA GLY A 36 -5.02 23.23 -8.39
C GLY A 36 -3.94 22.66 -9.31
N LEU A 37 -3.11 21.73 -8.82
CA LEU A 37 -2.16 20.99 -9.64
C LEU A 37 -2.94 20.19 -10.71
N VAL A 38 -2.66 20.45 -11.99
CA VAL A 38 -3.29 19.72 -13.10
C VAL A 38 -2.31 18.70 -13.66
N VAL A 39 -2.72 17.44 -13.68
CA VAL A 39 -1.99 16.33 -14.33
C VAL A 39 -2.74 15.95 -15.61
N PRO A 40 -2.19 16.24 -16.80
CA PRO A 40 -2.87 15.96 -18.06
C PRO A 40 -2.80 14.47 -18.44
N ASN A 41 -3.66 14.06 -19.37
CA ASN A 41 -3.66 12.72 -19.98
C ASN A 41 -3.77 11.56 -18.98
N VAL A 42 -4.56 11.73 -17.92
CA VAL A 42 -4.81 10.68 -16.92
C VAL A 42 -6.02 9.86 -17.36
N SER A 43 -5.89 8.53 -17.29
CA SER A 43 -7.00 7.61 -17.56
C SER A 43 -8.24 7.94 -16.73
N VAL A 44 -9.42 7.83 -17.33
CA VAL A 44 -10.70 7.96 -16.60
C VAL A 44 -10.88 6.91 -15.50
N ASP A 45 -10.13 5.80 -15.56
CA ASP A 45 -10.10 4.74 -14.53
C ASP A 45 -9.42 5.21 -13.22
N ILE A 46 -8.79 6.39 -13.21
CA ILE A 46 -8.12 6.96 -12.04
C ILE A 46 -8.96 8.11 -11.48
N GLU A 47 -9.23 8.02 -10.18
CA GLU A 47 -9.84 9.08 -9.40
C GLU A 47 -8.81 9.72 -8.48
N CYS A 48 -8.99 11.02 -8.27
CA CYS A 48 -8.24 11.79 -7.30
C CYS A 48 -9.23 12.62 -6.50
N SER A 49 -9.13 12.54 -5.18
CA SER A 49 -9.93 13.34 -4.26
C SER A 49 -9.04 14.06 -3.28
N GLY A 50 -9.52 15.20 -2.77
CA GLY A 50 -8.83 15.91 -1.71
C GLY A 50 -8.86 15.11 -0.41
N GLY A 51 -7.72 15.05 0.28
CA GLY A 51 -7.66 14.45 1.60
C GLY A 51 -8.29 15.35 2.68
N LYS A 52 -8.73 14.73 3.78
CA LYS A 52 -9.14 15.47 4.99
C LYS A 52 -8.04 15.41 6.03
N ARG A 53 -7.66 16.57 6.58
CA ARG A 53 -6.72 16.63 7.70
C ARG A 53 -7.32 15.89 8.89
N ALA A 54 -6.51 15.05 9.52
CA ALA A 54 -6.93 14.27 10.68
C ALA A 54 -5.82 14.22 11.71
N THR A 55 -6.20 14.31 12.97
CA THR A 55 -5.34 13.87 14.06
C THR A 55 -5.69 12.42 14.32
N GLU A 56 -4.71 11.54 14.18
CA GLU A 56 -4.84 10.14 14.56
C GLU A 56 -4.24 9.97 15.95
N THR A 57 -5.01 9.35 16.85
CA THR A 57 -4.55 9.07 18.20
C THR A 57 -5.01 7.67 18.58
N ILE A 58 -4.05 6.81 18.85
CA ILE A 58 -4.27 5.48 19.37
C ILE A 58 -3.72 5.45 20.78
N PRO A 59 -4.58 5.20 21.79
CA PRO A 59 -4.13 5.08 23.17
C PRO A 59 -3.21 3.86 23.32
N VAL A 60 -2.67 3.67 24.51
CA VAL A 60 -1.82 2.52 24.81
C VAL A 60 -2.56 1.22 24.49
N CYS A 61 -2.02 0.42 23.57
CA CYS A 61 -2.55 -0.87 23.19
C CYS A 61 -1.43 -1.91 23.02
N SER A 62 -1.81 -3.16 22.81
CA SER A 62 -0.87 -4.25 22.55
C SER A 62 -0.25 -4.13 21.15
N PHE A 63 0.86 -4.84 20.94
CA PHE A 63 1.49 -4.97 19.62
C PHE A 63 0.50 -5.44 18.55
N ARG A 64 -0.33 -6.44 18.88
CA ARG A 64 -1.32 -7.00 17.95
C ARG A 64 -2.43 -6.02 17.60
N GLU A 65 -2.95 -5.28 18.57
CA GLU A 65 -3.99 -4.27 18.32
C GLU A 65 -3.45 -3.15 17.42
N MET A 66 -2.23 -2.68 17.68
CA MET A 66 -1.59 -1.67 16.83
C MET A 66 -1.32 -2.21 15.42
N ALA A 67 -0.77 -3.42 15.29
CA ALA A 67 -0.54 -4.04 13.99
C ALA A 67 -1.86 -4.19 13.20
N ASN A 68 -2.92 -4.66 13.85
CA ASN A 68 -4.25 -4.76 13.23
C ASN A 68 -4.77 -3.40 12.74
N TYR A 69 -4.56 -2.32 13.49
CA TYR A 69 -4.93 -0.97 13.03
C TYR A 69 -4.28 -0.62 11.69
N PHE A 70 -2.96 -0.85 11.55
CA PHE A 70 -2.24 -0.58 10.30
C PHE A 70 -2.70 -1.50 9.16
N ASN A 71 -3.01 -2.76 9.46
CA ASN A 71 -3.55 -3.72 8.50
C ASN A 71 -4.92 -3.28 7.98
N ASP A 72 -5.84 -2.89 8.87
CA ASP A 72 -7.19 -2.42 8.55
C ASP A 72 -7.14 -1.14 7.71
N MET A 73 -6.24 -0.20 8.05
CA MET A 73 -6.01 1.03 7.27
C MET A 73 -5.54 0.73 5.83
N SER A 74 -4.91 -0.41 5.60
CA SER A 74 -4.45 -0.85 4.28
C SER A 74 -5.43 -1.80 3.58
N GLY A 75 -6.58 -2.10 4.19
CA GLY A 75 -7.56 -3.06 3.68
C GLY A 75 -7.05 -4.52 3.65
N VAL A 76 -5.99 -4.82 4.40
CA VAL A 76 -5.40 -6.16 4.46
C VAL A 76 -5.92 -6.88 5.70
N SER A 77 -6.56 -8.03 5.51
CA SER A 77 -6.96 -8.89 6.62
C SER A 77 -5.82 -9.79 7.08
N GLY A 78 -5.74 -10.08 8.37
CA GLY A 78 -4.77 -11.03 8.94
C GLY A 78 -4.02 -10.49 10.15
N CYS A 79 -3.15 -11.32 10.71
CA CYS A 79 -2.40 -11.04 11.94
C CYS A 79 -0.91 -10.73 11.71
N ILE A 80 -0.45 -10.77 10.46
CA ILE A 80 0.95 -10.46 10.12
C ILE A 80 1.07 -8.93 10.03
N PRO A 81 1.97 -8.29 10.79
CA PRO A 81 2.13 -6.84 10.73
C PRO A 81 2.67 -6.38 9.38
N LEU A 82 2.11 -5.30 8.84
CA LEU A 82 2.59 -4.71 7.60
C LEU A 82 3.93 -3.97 7.79
N GLY A 83 4.62 -3.77 6.67
CA GLY A 83 5.86 -2.98 6.65
C GLY A 83 5.65 -1.55 7.14
N SER A 84 4.51 -0.92 6.82
CA SER A 84 4.18 0.43 7.31
C SER A 84 4.12 0.53 8.84
N PHE A 85 3.60 -0.50 9.50
CA PHE A 85 3.63 -0.62 10.97
C PHE A 85 5.08 -0.77 11.47
N ASN A 86 5.86 -1.66 10.84
CA ASN A 86 7.25 -1.86 11.21
C ASN A 86 8.08 -0.57 11.05
N ALA A 87 7.88 0.15 9.95
CA ALA A 87 8.53 1.43 9.67
C ALA A 87 8.14 2.51 10.68
N MET A 88 6.87 2.60 11.08
CA MET A 88 6.41 3.57 12.10
C MET A 88 7.13 3.39 13.44
N PHE A 89 7.32 2.14 13.88
CA PHE A 89 7.88 1.82 15.19
C PHE A 89 9.36 1.39 15.16
N ASN A 90 10.01 1.46 14.01
CA ASN A 90 11.39 1.01 13.77
C ASN A 90 11.64 -0.47 14.10
N PHE A 91 10.65 -1.33 13.85
CA PHE A 91 10.84 -2.78 13.94
C PHE A 91 11.60 -3.29 12.71
N THR A 92 12.62 -4.13 12.94
CA THR A 92 13.48 -4.69 11.88
C THR A 92 13.70 -6.19 12.04
N GLY A 93 13.17 -6.79 13.11
CA GLY A 93 13.32 -8.21 13.40
C GLY A 93 12.20 -9.06 12.82
N SER A 94 12.17 -10.34 13.21
CA SER A 94 10.98 -11.16 13.00
C SER A 94 9.86 -10.67 13.92
N TRP A 95 8.65 -10.54 13.38
CA TRP A 95 7.52 -9.97 14.12
C TRP A 95 7.22 -10.68 15.45
N GLN A 96 7.53 -11.98 15.59
CA GLN A 96 7.33 -12.72 16.85
C GLN A 96 8.26 -12.23 17.96
N ILE A 97 9.52 -11.94 17.63
CA ILE A 97 10.52 -11.42 18.57
C ILE A 97 10.15 -9.99 18.94
N ASP A 98 9.82 -9.15 17.96
CA ASP A 98 9.43 -7.76 18.19
C ASP A 98 8.14 -7.69 19.03
N ALA A 99 7.17 -8.56 18.76
CA ALA A 99 5.95 -8.67 19.57
C ALA A 99 6.24 -9.10 21.01
N ALA A 100 7.12 -10.09 21.23
CA ALA A 100 7.47 -10.56 22.56
C ALA A 100 8.26 -9.52 23.38
N ALA A 101 9.10 -8.72 22.70
CA ALA A 101 9.87 -7.65 23.32
C ALA A 101 9.05 -6.37 23.58
N THR A 102 7.92 -6.20 22.88
CA THR A 102 7.09 -5.00 22.97
C THR A 102 6.00 -5.16 24.03
N LYS A 103 6.11 -4.38 25.11
CA LYS A 103 5.08 -4.36 26.16
C LYS A 103 3.78 -3.70 25.70
N SER A 104 3.89 -2.54 25.05
CA SER A 104 2.75 -1.74 24.62
C SER A 104 3.18 -0.67 23.62
N LEU A 105 2.26 -0.25 22.76
CA LEU A 105 2.45 0.80 21.76
C LEU A 105 1.38 1.88 21.92
N ALA A 106 1.69 3.09 21.46
CA ALA A 106 0.75 4.20 21.34
C ALA A 106 1.18 5.07 20.16
N MET A 107 0.23 5.78 19.55
CA MET A 107 0.50 6.65 18.41
C MET A 107 -0.28 7.95 18.55
N ILE A 108 0.39 9.06 18.28
CA ILE A 108 -0.26 10.34 18.00
C ILE A 108 0.39 10.95 16.75
N GLY A 109 -0.43 11.25 15.75
CA GLY A 109 0.04 11.78 14.48
C GLY A 109 -0.92 12.84 13.95
N TYR A 110 -0.37 13.88 13.33
CA TYR A 110 -1.15 14.85 12.57
C TYR A 110 -0.90 14.61 11.08
N VAL A 111 -1.94 14.16 10.38
CA VAL A 111 -1.85 13.78 8.97
C VAL A 111 -2.48 14.88 8.12
N ILE A 112 -1.72 15.36 7.14
CA ILE A 112 -2.17 16.33 6.13
C ILE A 112 -2.14 15.62 4.78
N PRO A 113 -3.19 14.86 4.43
CA PRO A 113 -3.26 14.22 3.12
C PRO A 113 -3.46 15.28 2.04
N LEU A 114 -2.56 15.32 1.05
CA LEU A 114 -2.68 16.22 -0.08
C LEU A 114 -3.76 15.72 -1.03
N SER A 115 -3.63 14.48 -1.50
CA SER A 115 -4.59 13.85 -2.39
C SER A 115 -4.69 12.37 -2.11
N THR A 116 -5.88 11.82 -2.31
CA THR A 116 -6.15 10.39 -2.33
C THR A 116 -6.36 9.99 -3.79
N VAL A 117 -5.49 9.11 -4.29
CA VAL A 117 -5.56 8.57 -5.65
C VAL A 117 -5.99 7.11 -5.58
N ASN A 118 -7.04 6.74 -6.32
CA ASN A 118 -7.57 5.39 -6.36
C ASN A 118 -7.93 4.97 -7.78
N LEU A 119 -7.90 3.65 -8.01
CA LEU A 119 -8.50 3.06 -9.20
C LEU A 119 -10.01 3.02 -9.00
N ALA A 120 -10.76 3.70 -9.87
CA ALA A 120 -12.22 3.71 -9.88
C ALA A 120 -12.80 2.45 -10.55
N LYS A 121 -11.99 1.80 -11.39
CA LYS A 121 -12.34 0.59 -12.11
C LYS A 121 -12.49 -0.59 -11.15
N LEU A 122 -13.69 -1.16 -11.09
CA LEU A 122 -13.97 -2.36 -10.29
C LEU A 122 -13.45 -3.65 -10.94
N ASN A 123 -13.56 -3.75 -12.26
CA ASN A 123 -13.14 -4.95 -13.01
C ASN A 123 -11.69 -4.80 -13.49
N LEU A 124 -10.76 -4.97 -12.55
CA LEU A 124 -9.34 -4.95 -12.84
C LEU A 124 -8.93 -6.22 -13.60
N VAL A 125 -8.23 -6.04 -14.73
CA VAL A 125 -7.70 -7.15 -15.54
C VAL A 125 -6.19 -7.08 -15.49
N LEU A 126 -5.55 -8.12 -14.98
CA LEU A 126 -4.08 -8.24 -14.98
C LEU A 126 -3.56 -8.37 -16.42
N HIS A 127 -2.38 -7.80 -16.67
CA HIS A 127 -1.64 -8.08 -17.91
C HIS A 127 -1.29 -9.57 -18.02
N GLU A 128 -1.33 -10.12 -19.23
CA GLU A 128 -1.08 -11.55 -19.46
C GLU A 128 0.29 -12.01 -18.94
N GLU A 129 1.34 -11.22 -19.19
CA GLU A 129 2.69 -11.48 -18.69
C GLU A 129 2.73 -11.69 -17.17
N ILE A 130 1.91 -10.97 -16.40
CA ILE A 130 1.84 -11.10 -14.94
C ILE A 130 1.11 -12.38 -14.56
N LYS A 131 0.01 -12.71 -15.25
CA LYS A 131 -0.70 -13.98 -15.05
C LYS A 131 0.22 -15.17 -15.27
N HIS A 132 1.07 -15.11 -16.31
CA HIS A 132 2.05 -16.16 -16.62
C HIS A 132 3.20 -16.21 -15.61
N ALA A 133 3.52 -15.09 -14.96
CA ALA A 133 4.54 -15.01 -13.92
C ALA A 133 4.06 -15.57 -12.56
N VAL A 134 2.75 -15.72 -12.33
CA VAL A 134 2.22 -16.32 -11.10
C VAL A 134 2.73 -17.76 -10.99
N PRO A 135 3.42 -18.13 -9.89
CA PRO A 135 3.89 -19.49 -9.70
C PRO A 135 2.74 -20.49 -9.67
N TYR A 136 2.87 -21.58 -10.45
CA TYR A 136 1.88 -22.66 -10.50
C TYR A 136 1.90 -23.58 -9.28
N THR A 137 2.96 -23.51 -8.47
CA THR A 137 3.16 -24.34 -7.29
C THR A 137 3.45 -23.48 -6.07
N TRP A 138 3.20 -24.05 -4.89
CA TRP A 138 3.56 -23.45 -3.60
C TRP A 138 5.04 -23.65 -3.28
N ASP A 139 5.92 -23.24 -4.20
CA ASP A 139 7.36 -23.19 -3.95
C ASP A 139 7.73 -21.84 -3.30
N PRO A 140 8.32 -21.84 -2.08
CA PRO A 140 8.63 -20.61 -1.37
C PRO A 140 9.54 -19.64 -2.14
N ALA A 141 10.54 -20.16 -2.87
CA ALA A 141 11.48 -19.32 -3.61
C ALA A 141 10.78 -18.64 -4.81
N SER A 142 9.94 -19.37 -5.52
CA SER A 142 9.15 -18.85 -6.65
C SER A 142 8.12 -17.81 -6.19
N LEU A 143 7.43 -18.05 -5.08
CA LEU A 143 6.49 -17.09 -4.49
C LEU A 143 7.20 -15.82 -4.00
N ALA A 144 8.33 -15.96 -3.30
CA ALA A 144 9.13 -14.83 -2.85
C ALA A 144 9.61 -13.99 -4.05
N SER A 145 10.11 -14.64 -5.09
CA SER A 145 10.53 -13.95 -6.32
C SER A 145 9.37 -13.23 -7.01
N PHE A 146 8.19 -13.83 -7.10
CA PHE A 146 7.01 -13.15 -7.65
C PHE A 146 6.64 -11.91 -6.83
N ILE A 147 6.59 -12.05 -5.49
CA ILE A 147 6.29 -10.95 -4.57
C ILE A 147 7.34 -9.84 -4.66
N GLU A 148 8.63 -10.15 -4.85
CA GLU A 148 9.67 -9.13 -4.97
C GLU A 148 9.53 -8.32 -6.28
N ASN A 149 9.04 -8.94 -7.34
CA ASN A 149 8.93 -8.32 -8.66
C ASN A 149 7.63 -7.53 -8.88
N TYR A 150 6.52 -7.91 -8.24
CA TYR A 150 5.19 -7.34 -8.42
C TYR A 150 4.56 -6.86 -7.12
#